data_AF-A0A1I7CLN9-F1
#
_entry.id   AF-A0A1I7CLN9-F1
#
_cell.length_a   1.000
_cell.length_b   1.000
_cell.length_c   1.000
_cell.angle_alpha   90.00
_cell.angle_beta   90.00
_cell.angle_gamma   90.00
#
_symmetry.space_group_name_H-M   'P 1'
#
loop_
_entity.id
_entity.type
_entity.pdbx_description
1 polymer ?
#
loop_
_entity_poly.entity_id
_entity_poly.type
_entity_poly.pdbx_seq_one_letter_code
_entity_poly.pdbx_strand_id
1 'polypeptide(L)'
;MKTEKKSSGILRIRRPQAVPTHPGGTKRRVAKRPASKILRMSSSGGSVFKEIVKLNPDRPVRPAYSVIRRENSKLRSRKGREYPLGNLAHERTPFAELPQKTSSPKVPAFVRYAPGVEEVVQSSRMLAQATLKLSADVQFSVSTPTVTGKRLAQIQDVDTVSTDDYFPDLRVQERLIHRMAKRGFALAYRGMFTLTFSGSVQLIERELGIRLWLQVSDNVELAGGLRKPSGRGPRRRPEDLFFAPCRPEEEVSRVEGIDSIYFPSPLVWAAAVPVASSPPPVSYHSADSAAIRAALNVPEMAYKGEGVSVAVIDSGFWMHPFFQGRPNYCPTPTTRSPKPGDDPVGHGTAMAMNLFATAPDATLKGYRQTRAPDNAFEDAMKGNPHIVSCSWGVPTYIPLQILILRAISSGIIVLFAAGNGSPAWPGSMPEVISVGGVYVDKHNQRHASDMANGYTTPSGRAVPDICGLCGMKPEGIHIVAPTSPGSTFDKKFGGVSWPLFDETGTTDGWVGISGTSSATAQVAGVVALLIEKAQDVGKKLDQNAVKSILCASGQQVLFGKSAQGQLAGPKPSAASGSGLTDAAAALARV
;
A
#
# COMPACT_ATOMS: atom_id res chain seq x y z
N MET A 1 -59.13 1.53 47.94
CA MET A 1 -59.04 2.02 49.33
C MET A 1 -57.84 2.97 49.46
N LYS A 2 -57.82 3.78 50.54
CA LYS A 2 -56.80 4.74 51.04
C LYS A 2 -55.39 4.67 50.40
N THR A 3 -54.72 5.73 49.90
CA THR A 3 -54.36 7.07 50.47
C THR A 3 -53.42 6.99 51.69
N GLU A 4 -52.40 7.81 51.95
CA GLU A 4 -51.91 9.13 51.44
C GLU A 4 -50.33 9.12 51.29
N LYS A 5 -49.49 10.18 51.18
CA LYS A 5 -49.65 11.67 51.22
C LYS A 5 -48.53 12.46 50.46
N LYS A 6 -48.89 13.71 50.18
CA LYS A 6 -48.17 14.97 49.83
C LYS A 6 -46.87 15.30 50.62
N SER A 7 -46.02 16.30 50.31
CA SER A 7 -45.71 17.20 49.15
C SER A 7 -44.40 18.00 49.49
N SER A 8 -43.97 19.19 49.00
CA SER A 8 -44.47 20.28 48.10
C SER A 8 -43.38 21.34 47.80
N GLY A 9 -43.42 22.00 46.64
CA GLY A 9 -42.85 23.35 46.40
C GLY A 9 -41.47 23.46 45.71
N ILE A 10 -41.06 24.61 45.13
CA ILE A 10 -41.48 25.31 43.87
C ILE A 10 -40.65 26.64 43.73
N LEU A 11 -40.43 27.14 42.49
CA LEU A 11 -39.70 28.37 42.05
C LEU A 11 -38.15 28.38 42.27
N ARG A 12 -37.21 28.75 41.36
CA ARG A 12 -37.14 29.40 40.00
C ARG A 12 -36.90 30.93 40.00
N ILE A 13 -35.76 31.44 39.49
CA ILE A 13 -35.57 32.58 38.52
C ILE A 13 -34.11 33.15 38.38
N ARG A 14 -33.60 33.13 37.12
CA ARG A 14 -32.69 34.06 36.35
C ARG A 14 -31.24 34.48 36.78
N ARG A 15 -30.53 35.01 35.75
CA ARG A 15 -29.13 35.52 35.65
C ARG A 15 -29.02 37.04 35.96
N PRO A 16 -27.78 37.59 35.99
CA PRO A 16 -27.47 38.84 35.27
C PRO A 16 -26.31 38.72 34.23
N GLN A 17 -25.86 39.83 33.63
CA GLN A 17 -24.91 39.92 32.49
C GLN A 17 -23.75 40.93 32.71
N ALA A 18 -22.56 40.59 32.19
CA ALA A 18 -21.58 41.39 31.41
C ALA A 18 -21.24 42.89 31.69
N VAL A 19 -19.91 43.19 31.68
CA VAL A 19 -19.20 44.37 31.03
C VAL A 19 -19.32 45.74 31.76
N PRO A 20 -18.40 46.77 31.65
CA PRO A 20 -17.15 46.97 30.84
C PRO A 20 -15.85 47.53 31.55
N THR A 21 -14.75 47.67 30.76
CA THR A 21 -13.71 48.75 30.73
C THR A 21 -12.37 48.77 31.54
N HIS A 22 -11.39 49.48 30.92
CA HIS A 22 -9.95 49.75 31.19
C HIS A 22 -9.69 51.06 32.01
N PRO A 23 -8.46 51.55 32.37
CA PRO A 23 -7.13 51.46 31.66
C PRO A 23 -5.79 51.50 32.47
N GLY A 24 -4.64 51.42 31.76
CA GLY A 24 -3.48 52.34 31.99
C GLY A 24 -2.10 51.86 32.51
N GLY A 25 -1.13 51.61 31.60
CA GLY A 25 0.34 51.83 31.80
C GLY A 25 1.14 50.90 32.77
N THR A 26 2.49 50.87 32.81
CA THR A 26 3.53 51.31 31.84
C THR A 26 4.91 50.61 32.06
N LYS A 27 5.60 50.22 30.98
CA LYS A 27 7.07 49.99 30.79
C LYS A 27 7.99 49.61 31.99
N ARG A 28 8.75 48.50 31.84
CA ARG A 28 10.23 48.51 32.05
C ARG A 28 10.97 47.43 31.25
N ARG A 29 12.19 47.74 30.79
CA ARG A 29 13.15 46.81 30.15
C ARG A 29 14.07 46.18 31.21
N VAL A 30 14.42 44.90 31.05
CA VAL A 30 15.79 44.39 31.29
C VAL A 30 16.08 43.33 30.21
N ALA A 31 17.31 43.26 29.72
CA ALA A 31 17.81 42.19 28.85
C ALA A 31 19.21 41.76 29.29
N LYS A 32 19.56 40.48 29.12
CA LYS A 32 20.95 39.96 29.21
C LYS A 32 21.10 38.63 28.45
N ARG A 33 22.23 38.45 27.78
CA ARG A 33 22.75 37.16 27.26
C ARG A 33 23.65 36.50 28.34
N PRO A 34 24.09 35.23 28.24
CA PRO A 34 25.11 34.76 27.27
C PRO A 34 24.53 33.78 26.23
N ALA A 35 25.11 33.45 25.08
CA ALA A 35 26.50 33.45 24.57
C ALA A 35 27.38 32.25 25.01
N SER A 36 27.42 31.22 24.16
CA SER A 36 28.47 30.18 24.12
C SER A 36 29.27 30.31 22.82
N LYS A 37 30.56 29.95 22.83
CA LYS A 37 31.53 30.29 21.77
C LYS A 37 32.67 29.28 21.76
N ILE A 38 33.14 28.85 20.58
CA ILE A 38 34.37 28.02 20.37
C ILE A 38 34.15 26.54 20.87
N LEU A 39 34.74 25.47 20.32
CA LEU A 39 35.89 25.26 19.41
C LEU A 39 35.59 24.25 18.29
N ARG A 40 36.29 24.35 17.16
CA ARG A 40 36.35 23.31 16.11
C ARG A 40 37.75 23.28 15.46
N MET A 41 38.58 22.30 15.82
CA MET A 41 39.92 21.96 15.27
C MET A 41 40.47 20.77 16.11
N SER A 42 41.43 19.93 15.70
CA SER A 42 41.76 19.31 14.40
C SER A 42 43.04 18.47 14.52
N SER A 43 43.08 17.28 13.92
CA SER A 43 44.31 16.54 13.49
C SER A 43 45.31 16.00 14.54
N SER A 44 46.15 15.07 14.08
CA SER A 44 47.17 14.27 14.81
C SER A 44 46.62 13.28 15.85
N GLY A 45 47.20 12.08 16.04
CA GLY A 45 48.24 11.40 15.26
C GLY A 45 49.15 10.52 16.13
N GLY A 46 49.25 9.22 15.84
CA GLY A 46 50.14 8.30 16.56
C GLY A 46 49.91 6.83 16.23
N SER A 47 50.97 6.10 15.90
CA SER A 47 50.96 4.66 15.57
C SER A 47 51.77 3.89 16.60
N VAL A 48 51.30 2.71 17.00
CA VAL A 48 52.13 1.67 17.64
C VAL A 48 51.82 0.33 16.98
N PHE A 49 52.87 -0.42 16.63
CA PHE A 49 52.80 -1.70 15.91
C PHE A 49 53.83 -2.65 16.52
N LYS A 50 53.42 -3.88 16.89
CA LYS A 50 54.20 -5.13 17.09
C LYS A 50 53.25 -6.18 17.69
N GLU A 51 52.93 -7.24 16.97
CA GLU A 51 53.72 -8.49 16.81
C GLU A 51 53.84 -9.33 18.08
N ILE A 52 53.34 -10.57 18.00
CA ILE A 52 54.20 -11.77 17.93
C ILE A 52 53.40 -12.92 17.28
N VAL A 53 54.11 -13.88 16.69
CA VAL A 53 53.60 -14.98 15.83
C VAL A 53 53.92 -16.34 16.49
N LYS A 54 53.27 -17.41 16.00
CA LYS A 54 53.55 -18.87 16.13
C LYS A 54 52.53 -19.63 16.99
N LEU A 55 52.19 -20.90 16.69
CA LEU A 55 52.58 -21.79 15.57
C LEU A 55 51.45 -22.80 15.29
N ASN A 56 51.45 -23.41 14.11
CA ASN A 56 50.55 -24.51 13.75
C ASN A 56 51.30 -25.57 12.90
N PRO A 57 51.43 -26.80 13.40
CA PRO A 57 51.78 -27.96 12.56
C PRO A 57 50.85 -29.18 12.82
N ASP A 58 50.13 -29.65 11.80
CA ASP A 58 50.58 -30.89 11.13
C ASP A 58 49.87 -31.22 9.79
N ARG A 59 50.64 -30.99 8.72
CA ARG A 59 50.76 -31.69 7.42
C ARG A 59 49.55 -32.02 6.50
N PRO A 60 49.80 -32.26 5.18
CA PRO A 60 48.77 -32.33 4.14
C PRO A 60 48.70 -33.67 3.37
N VAL A 61 47.61 -33.90 2.60
CA VAL A 61 47.64 -34.68 1.34
C VAL A 61 46.66 -34.12 0.28
N ARG A 62 47.17 -33.96 -0.95
CA ARG A 62 46.52 -34.15 -2.27
C ARG A 62 47.54 -34.96 -3.12
N PRO A 63 47.21 -35.57 -4.28
CA PRO A 63 46.00 -35.48 -5.12
C PRO A 63 45.47 -36.88 -5.58
N ALA A 64 44.55 -36.93 -6.57
CA ALA A 64 44.69 -37.72 -7.82
C ALA A 64 43.36 -37.86 -8.63
N TYR A 65 43.46 -38.32 -9.88
CA TYR A 65 42.35 -38.57 -10.82
C TYR A 65 42.09 -40.08 -11.06
N SER A 66 40.82 -40.46 -11.25
CA SER A 66 40.38 -41.55 -12.15
C SER A 66 38.90 -41.27 -12.50
N VAL A 67 38.44 -41.19 -13.76
CA VAL A 67 38.57 -42.05 -14.95
C VAL A 67 37.82 -43.38 -14.79
N ILE A 68 36.53 -43.36 -15.18
CA ILE A 68 35.82 -44.51 -15.78
C ILE A 68 35.18 -44.01 -17.09
N ARG A 69 35.12 -44.89 -18.10
CA ARG A 69 34.71 -44.58 -19.48
C ARG A 69 34.09 -45.84 -20.08
N ARG A 70 33.16 -45.67 -21.05
CA ARG A 70 32.61 -46.71 -21.97
C ARG A 70 31.51 -47.63 -21.37
N GLU A 71 30.54 -48.16 -22.13
CA GLU A 71 30.08 -47.85 -23.51
C GLU A 71 28.65 -48.35 -23.86
N ASN A 72 28.01 -47.67 -24.83
CA ASN A 72 27.19 -48.17 -25.96
C ASN A 72 26.08 -49.25 -25.82
N SER A 73 24.85 -48.88 -26.19
CA SER A 73 24.17 -49.37 -27.43
C SER A 73 22.89 -48.53 -27.70
N LYS A 74 22.72 -47.82 -28.83
CA LYS A 74 22.60 -48.18 -30.27
C LYS A 74 21.16 -48.53 -30.72
N LEU A 75 20.48 -47.59 -31.40
CA LEU A 75 19.44 -47.72 -32.47
C LEU A 75 18.84 -46.30 -32.72
N ARG A 76 18.45 -45.84 -33.92
CA ARG A 76 18.96 -46.02 -35.31
C ARG A 76 18.48 -44.81 -36.16
N SER A 77 19.17 -44.47 -37.26
CA SER A 77 18.98 -43.20 -37.99
C SER A 77 18.31 -43.29 -39.38
N ARG A 78 17.64 -42.21 -39.82
CA ARG A 78 17.53 -41.74 -41.23
C ARG A 78 17.71 -40.19 -41.21
N LYS A 79 18.77 -39.61 -41.80
CA LYS A 79 18.99 -39.24 -43.23
C LYS A 79 17.98 -38.22 -43.76
N GLY A 80 18.34 -37.08 -44.36
CA GLY A 80 19.65 -36.45 -44.69
C GLY A 80 19.43 -34.95 -45.02
N ARG A 81 20.36 -34.12 -45.52
CA ARG A 81 21.67 -34.33 -46.19
C ARG A 81 22.70 -33.24 -45.75
N GLU A 82 23.98 -33.48 -46.00
CA GLU A 82 25.09 -32.51 -45.89
C GLU A 82 25.53 -32.00 -47.29
N TYR A 83 26.41 -30.98 -47.34
CA TYR A 83 27.72 -30.94 -48.06
C TYR A 83 28.27 -29.47 -48.13
N PRO A 84 29.58 -29.20 -48.38
CA PRO A 84 30.54 -29.07 -47.28
C PRO A 84 31.35 -27.75 -47.28
N LEU A 85 32.25 -27.59 -46.30
CA LEU A 85 33.21 -26.49 -46.20
C LEU A 85 34.32 -26.57 -47.26
N GLY A 86 34.73 -25.40 -47.77
CA GLY A 86 35.99 -25.19 -48.49
C GLY A 86 36.88 -24.20 -47.74
N ASN A 87 38.17 -24.49 -47.62
CA ASN A 87 39.16 -23.60 -47.02
C ASN A 87 39.55 -22.48 -48.00
N LEU A 88 39.94 -21.29 -47.50
CA LEU A 88 41.24 -20.66 -47.79
C LEU A 88 41.48 -19.37 -46.96
N ALA A 89 42.78 -19.04 -46.86
CA ALA A 89 43.46 -17.87 -46.28
C ALA A 89 42.67 -16.69 -45.68
N HIS A 90 43.13 -16.22 -44.50
CA HIS A 90 42.84 -14.88 -43.98
C HIS A 90 43.64 -13.80 -44.74
N GLU A 91 43.02 -13.12 -45.69
CA GLU A 91 43.47 -11.78 -46.09
C GLU A 91 42.81 -10.71 -45.21
N ARG A 92 43.61 -9.71 -44.78
CA ARG A 92 43.13 -8.58 -43.98
C ARG A 92 42.71 -7.42 -44.88
N THR A 93 41.44 -7.32 -45.21
CA THR A 93 40.84 -6.04 -45.60
C THR A 93 40.29 -5.32 -44.37
N PRO A 94 40.49 -3.99 -44.23
CA PRO A 94 40.04 -3.25 -43.06
C PRO A 94 38.52 -3.11 -43.07
N PHE A 95 37.89 -3.18 -41.88
CA PHE A 95 36.48 -2.84 -41.72
C PHE A 95 36.25 -1.38 -42.10
N ALA A 96 35.47 -1.15 -43.16
CA ALA A 96 34.94 0.18 -43.45
C ALA A 96 33.98 0.57 -42.31
N GLU A 97 34.18 1.76 -41.73
CA GLU A 97 33.35 2.25 -40.64
C GLU A 97 31.91 2.48 -41.13
N LEU A 98 30.96 1.69 -40.62
CA LEU A 98 29.54 1.95 -40.81
C LEU A 98 29.20 3.31 -40.16
N PRO A 99 28.63 4.28 -40.90
CA PRO A 99 28.56 5.66 -40.46
C PRO A 99 27.66 5.81 -39.22
N GLN A 100 28.24 6.22 -38.09
CA GLN A 100 27.55 6.47 -36.82
C GLN A 100 26.70 7.76 -36.86
N LYS A 101 25.66 7.80 -37.71
CA LYS A 101 24.64 8.87 -37.74
C LYS A 101 23.22 8.32 -37.91
N THR A 102 22.77 7.42 -37.03
CA THR A 102 21.33 7.28 -36.76
C THR A 102 20.93 8.33 -35.71
N SER A 103 20.31 9.41 -36.15
CA SER A 103 19.71 10.41 -35.25
C SER A 103 18.65 9.76 -34.34
N SER A 104 18.42 10.35 -33.16
CA SER A 104 17.22 10.04 -32.37
C SER A 104 15.98 10.24 -33.26
N PRO A 105 14.98 9.33 -33.21
CA PRO A 105 13.77 9.49 -34.00
C PRO A 105 13.10 10.80 -33.58
N LYS A 106 12.89 11.70 -34.54
CA LYS A 106 12.28 13.00 -34.26
C LYS A 106 10.87 12.77 -33.72
N VAL A 107 10.65 13.16 -32.46
CA VAL A 107 9.30 13.26 -31.91
C VAL A 107 8.51 14.27 -32.75
N PRO A 108 7.22 14.05 -33.07
CA PRO A 108 6.49 14.91 -33.99
C PRO A 108 6.34 16.33 -33.45
N ALA A 109 6.45 17.34 -34.31
CA ALA A 109 6.41 18.76 -33.93
C ALA A 109 5.07 19.25 -33.34
N PHE A 110 4.04 18.41 -33.29
CA PHE A 110 2.79 18.71 -32.59
C PHE A 110 2.84 18.36 -31.09
N VAL A 111 3.79 17.53 -30.65
CA VAL A 111 3.93 17.13 -29.24
C VAL A 111 4.44 18.34 -28.45
N ARG A 112 3.62 18.84 -27.52
CA ARG A 112 4.02 19.84 -26.54
C ARG A 112 4.45 19.15 -25.25
N TYR A 113 5.35 19.78 -24.52
CA TYR A 113 5.94 19.25 -23.30
C TYR A 113 5.63 20.15 -22.10
N ALA A 114 5.49 19.57 -20.92
CA ALA A 114 5.59 20.33 -19.68
C ALA A 114 7.03 20.85 -19.47
N PRO A 115 7.24 21.92 -18.69
CA PRO A 115 8.55 22.53 -18.49
C PRO A 115 9.65 21.52 -18.09
N GLY A 116 10.77 21.52 -18.82
CA GLY A 116 11.92 20.62 -18.60
C GLY A 116 11.73 19.17 -19.10
N VAL A 117 10.54 18.76 -19.54
CA VAL A 117 10.30 17.39 -20.04
C VAL A 117 10.92 17.18 -21.42
N GLU A 118 10.93 18.21 -22.26
CA GLU A 118 11.45 18.12 -23.64
C GLU A 118 12.92 17.69 -23.67
N GLU A 119 13.78 18.34 -22.88
CA GLU A 119 15.22 18.05 -22.78
C GLU A 119 15.49 16.59 -22.37
N VAL A 120 14.67 16.08 -21.44
CA VAL A 120 14.74 14.69 -20.95
C VAL A 120 14.33 13.68 -22.02
N VAL A 121 13.29 13.98 -22.81
CA VAL A 121 12.84 13.11 -23.90
C VAL A 121 13.81 13.14 -25.08
N GLN A 122 14.28 14.33 -25.49
CA GLN A 122 15.21 14.48 -26.61
C GLN A 122 16.57 13.81 -26.34
N SER A 123 17.04 13.84 -25.08
CA SER A 123 18.30 13.19 -24.66
C SER A 123 18.22 11.66 -24.55
N SER A 124 17.06 11.04 -24.80
CA SER A 124 16.89 9.58 -24.73
C SER A 124 16.06 9.02 -25.89
N ARG A 125 16.73 8.32 -26.82
CA ARG A 125 16.08 7.59 -27.94
C ARG A 125 14.94 6.67 -27.48
N MET A 126 15.07 6.07 -26.30
CA MET A 126 14.06 5.21 -25.68
C MET A 126 12.82 6.00 -25.25
N LEU A 127 12.99 7.19 -24.67
CA LEU A 127 11.87 8.08 -24.31
C LEU A 127 11.23 8.68 -25.56
N ALA A 128 12.02 9.12 -26.56
CA ALA A 128 11.49 9.59 -27.84
C ALA A 128 10.60 8.55 -28.55
N GLN A 129 10.99 7.27 -28.52
CA GLN A 129 10.16 6.16 -29.04
C GLN A 129 8.91 5.89 -28.19
N ALA A 130 8.98 6.08 -26.87
CA ALA A 130 7.82 5.96 -25.98
C ALA A 130 6.80 7.09 -26.24
N THR A 131 7.26 8.35 -26.30
CA THR A 131 6.46 9.51 -26.66
C THR A 131 5.78 9.35 -28.03
N LEU A 132 6.49 8.82 -29.03
CA LEU A 132 5.91 8.51 -30.34
C LEU A 132 4.73 7.54 -30.23
N LYS A 133 4.90 6.40 -29.56
CA LYS A 133 3.81 5.41 -29.35
C LYS A 133 2.63 6.01 -28.58
N LEU A 134 2.92 6.64 -27.44
CA LEU A 134 1.92 7.25 -26.57
C LEU A 134 1.15 8.37 -27.29
N SER A 135 1.80 9.14 -28.16
CA SER A 135 1.13 10.23 -28.90
C SER A 135 0.09 9.73 -29.92
N ALA A 136 0.17 8.45 -30.33
CA ALA A 136 -0.77 7.82 -31.24
C ALA A 136 -2.01 7.24 -30.54
N ASP A 137 -1.90 6.87 -29.25
CA ASP A 137 -2.99 6.32 -28.45
C ASP A 137 -2.91 6.82 -26.99
N VAL A 138 -3.63 7.92 -26.71
CA VAL A 138 -3.82 8.47 -25.36
C VAL A 138 -5.19 8.06 -24.86
N GLN A 139 -5.25 7.46 -23.67
CA GLN A 139 -6.50 7.12 -23.00
C GLN A 139 -6.96 8.25 -22.09
N PHE A 140 -8.26 8.52 -22.09
CA PHE A 140 -8.91 9.51 -21.24
C PHE A 140 -10.32 9.05 -20.88
N SER A 141 -10.79 9.39 -19.68
CA SER A 141 -12.13 9.04 -19.20
C SER A 141 -13.02 10.27 -19.11
N VAL A 142 -14.31 10.12 -19.40
CA VAL A 142 -15.31 11.20 -19.33
C VAL A 142 -16.51 10.77 -18.50
N SER A 143 -17.09 11.69 -17.72
CA SER A 143 -18.44 11.52 -17.15
C SER A 143 -19.50 12.08 -18.09
N THR A 144 -20.75 11.63 -17.92
CA THR A 144 -21.93 12.21 -18.59
C THR A 144 -22.91 12.76 -17.55
N PRO A 145 -23.76 13.74 -17.91
CA PRO A 145 -24.83 14.22 -17.03
C PRO A 145 -25.74 13.11 -16.49
N THR A 146 -26.29 13.38 -15.30
CA THR A 146 -27.26 12.52 -14.60
C THR A 146 -28.62 12.46 -15.32
N VAL A 147 -29.49 11.50 -14.94
CA VAL A 147 -30.88 11.43 -15.43
C VAL A 147 -31.70 12.69 -15.10
N THR A 148 -31.36 13.40 -14.02
CA THR A 148 -31.94 14.73 -13.68
C THR A 148 -31.30 15.90 -14.43
N GLY A 149 -30.36 15.64 -15.35
CA GLY A 149 -29.63 16.65 -16.11
C GLY A 149 -28.55 17.39 -15.31
N LYS A 150 -28.41 17.13 -14.01
CA LYS A 150 -27.34 17.70 -13.16
C LYS A 150 -25.97 17.19 -13.61
N ARG A 151 -24.97 18.07 -13.58
CA ARG A 151 -23.54 17.78 -13.78
C ARG A 151 -22.96 17.11 -12.53
N LEU A 152 -22.25 15.98 -12.67
CA LEU A 152 -21.62 15.31 -11.51
C LEU A 152 -20.50 16.17 -10.92
N ALA A 153 -19.79 16.94 -11.76
CA ALA A 153 -18.79 17.91 -11.32
C ALA A 153 -19.35 19.09 -10.50
N GLN A 154 -20.68 19.24 -10.39
CA GLN A 154 -21.35 20.36 -9.69
C GLN A 154 -22.14 19.89 -8.45
N ILE A 155 -22.17 18.60 -8.14
CA ILE A 155 -22.89 18.04 -7.00
C ILE A 155 -21.99 18.08 -5.76
N GLN A 156 -22.30 19.00 -4.82
CA GLN A 156 -21.57 19.17 -3.56
C GLN A 156 -22.07 18.22 -2.46
N ASP A 157 -23.39 17.98 -2.41
CA ASP A 157 -24.05 17.02 -1.52
C ASP A 157 -25.06 16.16 -2.31
N VAL A 158 -25.22 14.90 -1.88
CA VAL A 158 -26.18 13.93 -2.46
C VAL A 158 -27.29 13.70 -1.45
N ASP A 159 -28.53 14.02 -1.80
CA ASP A 159 -29.66 13.89 -0.88
C ASP A 159 -30.14 12.43 -0.81
N THR A 160 -30.36 11.94 0.40
CA THR A 160 -30.32 10.50 0.72
C THR A 160 -31.58 9.71 0.37
N VAL A 161 -32.59 10.38 -0.19
CA VAL A 161 -33.94 9.82 -0.42
C VAL A 161 -34.11 9.25 -1.84
N SER A 162 -33.30 9.67 -2.82
CA SER A 162 -33.35 9.17 -4.21
C SER A 162 -31.96 9.16 -4.83
N THR A 163 -31.31 7.99 -4.88
CA THR A 163 -29.99 7.82 -5.52
C THR A 163 -30.08 7.67 -7.03
N ASP A 164 -31.22 7.22 -7.56
CA ASP A 164 -31.41 6.93 -8.99
C ASP A 164 -31.32 8.21 -9.83
N ASP A 165 -31.76 9.35 -9.26
CA ASP A 165 -31.64 10.70 -9.83
C ASP A 165 -30.20 11.15 -10.15
N TYR A 166 -29.21 10.47 -9.57
CA TYR A 166 -27.78 10.72 -9.70
C TYR A 166 -27.07 9.72 -10.62
N PHE A 167 -27.75 8.69 -11.14
CA PHE A 167 -27.18 7.84 -12.18
C PHE A 167 -27.09 8.62 -13.51
N PRO A 168 -26.09 8.36 -14.37
CA PRO A 168 -26.04 8.98 -15.69
C PRO A 168 -27.13 8.42 -16.60
N ASP A 169 -27.73 9.27 -17.45
CA ASP A 169 -28.68 8.78 -18.44
C ASP A 169 -27.96 7.87 -19.43
N LEU A 170 -28.25 6.57 -19.39
CA LEU A 170 -27.67 5.57 -20.29
C LEU A 170 -27.88 5.93 -21.76
N ARG A 171 -28.96 6.66 -22.11
CA ARG A 171 -29.23 7.15 -23.46
C ARG A 171 -28.31 8.31 -23.84
N VAL A 172 -27.85 9.12 -22.87
CA VAL A 172 -26.77 10.12 -23.07
C VAL A 172 -25.43 9.40 -23.25
N GLN A 173 -25.15 8.36 -22.46
CA GLN A 173 -23.94 7.53 -22.65
C GLN A 173 -23.89 6.89 -24.04
N GLU A 174 -24.95 6.22 -24.51
CA GLU A 174 -24.98 5.62 -25.86
C GLU A 174 -24.81 6.67 -26.97
N ARG A 175 -25.49 7.82 -26.85
CA ARG A 175 -25.32 8.95 -27.79
C ARG A 175 -23.88 9.47 -27.78
N LEU A 176 -23.23 9.53 -26.62
CA LEU A 176 -21.84 9.94 -26.51
C LEU A 176 -20.87 8.89 -27.09
N ILE A 177 -21.07 7.60 -26.81
CA ILE A 177 -20.29 6.49 -27.40
C ILE A 177 -20.34 6.59 -28.93
N HIS A 178 -21.53 6.69 -29.51
CA HIS A 178 -21.69 6.81 -30.96
C HIS A 178 -21.07 8.10 -31.52
N ARG A 179 -21.24 9.23 -30.83
CA ARG A 179 -20.67 10.54 -31.19
C ARG A 179 -19.14 10.54 -31.17
N MET A 180 -18.53 9.89 -30.18
CA MET A 180 -17.08 9.75 -30.04
C MET A 180 -16.51 8.78 -31.07
N ALA A 181 -17.16 7.62 -31.29
CA ALA A 181 -16.79 6.67 -32.34
C ALA A 181 -16.85 7.31 -33.74
N LYS A 182 -17.90 8.09 -34.05
CA LYS A 182 -18.02 8.84 -35.31
C LYS A 182 -16.94 9.91 -35.49
N ARG A 183 -16.37 10.43 -34.40
CA ARG A 183 -15.20 11.34 -34.41
C ARG A 183 -13.86 10.61 -34.51
N GLY A 184 -13.84 9.27 -34.44
CA GLY A 184 -12.64 8.44 -34.59
C GLY A 184 -12.01 7.98 -33.28
N PHE A 185 -12.65 8.20 -32.12
CA PHE A 185 -12.19 7.66 -30.84
C PHE A 185 -12.61 6.20 -30.66
N ALA A 186 -11.71 5.35 -30.17
CA ALA A 186 -12.05 4.01 -29.74
C ALA A 186 -12.66 4.05 -28.32
N LEU A 187 -13.70 3.26 -28.06
CA LEU A 187 -14.20 3.03 -26.69
C LEU A 187 -13.31 1.96 -26.04
N ALA A 188 -12.49 2.35 -25.07
CA ALA A 188 -11.61 1.45 -24.34
C ALA A 188 -12.31 0.79 -23.14
N TYR A 189 -13.27 1.48 -22.50
CA TYR A 189 -14.05 0.94 -21.38
C TYR A 189 -15.39 1.65 -21.21
N ARG A 190 -16.42 0.90 -20.80
CA ARG A 190 -17.74 1.42 -20.41
C ARG A 190 -17.99 1.13 -18.93
N GLY A 191 -17.80 2.13 -18.08
CA GLY A 191 -18.18 2.09 -16.68
C GLY A 191 -19.58 2.63 -16.43
N MET A 192 -20.09 2.42 -15.22
CA MET A 192 -21.43 2.87 -14.82
C MET A 192 -21.55 4.41 -14.80
N PHE A 193 -20.51 5.10 -14.32
CA PHE A 193 -20.45 6.58 -14.25
C PHE A 193 -19.55 7.25 -15.29
N THR A 194 -18.62 6.51 -15.90
CA THR A 194 -17.61 7.04 -16.81
C THR A 194 -17.37 6.15 -18.02
N LEU A 195 -17.04 6.78 -19.15
CA LEU A 195 -16.64 6.12 -20.38
C LEU A 195 -15.16 6.43 -20.63
N THR A 196 -14.33 5.43 -20.87
CA THR A 196 -12.92 5.63 -21.25
C THR A 196 -12.79 5.48 -22.75
N PHE A 197 -12.25 6.51 -23.40
CA PHE A 197 -11.95 6.53 -24.81
C PHE A 197 -10.43 6.57 -25.04
N SER A 198 -10.00 6.18 -26.24
CA SER A 198 -8.62 6.33 -26.67
C SER A 198 -8.51 6.95 -28.07
N GLY A 199 -7.39 7.63 -28.32
CA GLY A 199 -7.07 8.22 -29.60
C GLY A 199 -5.80 9.08 -29.55
N SER A 200 -5.27 9.44 -30.72
CA SER A 200 -4.04 10.25 -30.81
C SER A 200 -4.19 11.64 -30.20
N VAL A 201 -3.07 12.25 -29.79
CA VAL A 201 -3.01 13.61 -29.24
C VAL A 201 -3.72 14.60 -30.16
N GLN A 202 -3.40 14.59 -31.46
CA GLN A 202 -4.00 15.51 -32.43
C GLN A 202 -5.50 15.30 -32.61
N LEU A 203 -5.99 14.06 -32.41
CA LEU A 203 -7.42 13.77 -32.43
C LEU A 203 -8.11 14.39 -31.21
N ILE A 204 -7.51 14.25 -30.02
CA ILE A 204 -8.03 14.85 -28.78
C ILE A 204 -8.06 16.38 -28.89
N GLU A 205 -6.98 17.01 -29.33
CA GLU A 205 -6.94 18.48 -29.47
C GLU A 205 -7.95 19.00 -30.50
N ARG A 206 -8.11 18.29 -31.63
CA ARG A 206 -9.02 18.68 -32.70
C ARG A 206 -10.49 18.49 -32.31
N GLU A 207 -10.82 17.33 -31.75
CA GLU A 207 -12.21 16.92 -31.53
C GLU A 207 -12.79 17.34 -30.18
N LEU A 208 -11.97 17.48 -29.13
CA LEU A 208 -12.43 17.91 -27.80
C LEU A 208 -12.12 19.40 -27.50
N GLY A 209 -11.07 19.94 -28.15
CA GLY A 209 -10.63 21.33 -27.98
C GLY A 209 -9.63 21.57 -26.84
N ILE A 210 -9.17 20.50 -26.18
CA ILE A 210 -8.24 20.51 -25.05
C ILE A 210 -6.79 20.42 -25.54
N ARG A 211 -5.87 21.17 -24.93
CA ARG A 211 -4.45 21.14 -25.25
C ARG A 211 -3.71 20.20 -24.31
N LEU A 212 -2.99 19.24 -24.86
CA LEU A 212 -2.22 18.26 -24.08
C LEU A 212 -0.74 18.67 -23.97
N TRP A 213 -0.16 18.37 -22.82
CA TRP A 213 1.28 18.33 -22.59
C TRP A 213 1.70 16.90 -22.32
N LEU A 214 2.86 16.50 -22.85
CA LEU A 214 3.60 15.36 -22.35
C LEU A 214 4.18 15.74 -20.98
N GLN A 215 3.78 14.99 -19.97
CA GLN A 215 4.20 15.11 -18.59
C GLN A 215 4.98 13.87 -18.16
N VAL A 216 5.66 13.96 -17.02
CA VAL A 216 6.38 12.85 -16.39
C VAL A 216 5.81 12.67 -14.99
N SER A 217 5.56 11.44 -14.57
CA SER A 217 5.13 11.17 -13.20
C SER A 217 6.27 11.47 -12.22
N ASP A 218 6.14 12.57 -11.49
CA ASP A 218 7.02 12.90 -10.37
C ASP A 218 6.60 12.12 -9.11
N ASN A 219 7.52 11.35 -8.54
CA ASN A 219 7.30 10.56 -7.32
C ASN A 219 7.40 11.43 -6.05
N VAL A 220 6.79 12.62 -6.10
CA VAL A 220 6.82 13.71 -5.10
C VAL A 220 5.48 14.45 -5.26
N GLU A 221 4.51 14.43 -4.34
CA GLU A 221 4.59 14.37 -2.88
C GLU A 221 3.57 13.39 -2.24
N LEU A 222 3.94 12.82 -1.09
CA LEU A 222 3.03 12.66 0.05
C LEU A 222 3.74 13.00 1.38
N ALA A 223 4.64 13.99 1.30
CA ALA A 223 5.35 14.60 2.42
C ALA A 223 5.75 16.03 1.99
N GLY A 224 5.04 17.05 2.50
CA GLY A 224 5.24 18.42 2.06
C GLY A 224 6.58 19.00 2.50
N GLY A 225 7.33 19.60 1.56
CA GLY A 225 8.61 20.23 1.90
C GLY A 225 9.42 20.73 0.71
N LEU A 226 9.40 22.05 0.47
CA LEU A 226 10.18 22.72 -0.57
C LEU A 226 11.68 22.38 -0.51
N ARG A 227 12.16 21.56 -1.45
CA ARG A 227 13.59 21.29 -1.63
C ARG A 227 13.96 21.22 -3.10
N LYS A 228 14.64 22.25 -3.62
CA LYS A 228 15.18 22.24 -4.98
C LYS A 228 16.25 21.14 -5.10
N PRO A 229 16.15 20.21 -6.06
CA PRO A 229 17.17 19.18 -6.26
C PRO A 229 18.41 19.78 -6.92
N SER A 230 19.58 19.57 -6.32
CA SER A 230 20.89 19.80 -6.94
C SER A 230 21.60 18.45 -7.09
N GLY A 231 22.07 18.16 -8.30
CA GLY A 231 22.59 16.84 -8.68
C GLY A 231 21.55 16.00 -9.45
N ARG A 232 22.04 15.02 -10.22
CA ARG A 232 21.26 14.23 -11.18
C ARG A 232 20.04 13.56 -10.53
N GLY A 233 18.84 13.95 -10.95
CA GLY A 233 17.59 13.29 -10.55
C GLY A 233 17.47 11.85 -11.08
N PRO A 234 16.44 11.11 -10.65
CA PRO A 234 16.25 9.71 -11.03
C PRO A 234 16.13 9.53 -12.55
N ARG A 235 16.72 8.44 -13.05
CA ARG A 235 16.73 8.08 -14.48
C ARG A 235 15.31 7.79 -14.95
N ARG A 236 14.71 8.73 -15.70
CA ARG A 236 13.35 8.60 -16.26
C ARG A 236 13.25 7.48 -17.29
N ARG A 237 12.05 6.94 -17.44
CA ARG A 237 11.72 5.70 -18.16
C ARG A 237 10.46 5.87 -19.02
N PRO A 238 10.25 5.05 -20.07
CA PRO A 238 9.06 5.10 -20.93
C PRO A 238 7.75 5.15 -20.15
N GLU A 239 7.68 4.34 -19.09
CA GLU A 239 6.54 4.17 -18.20
C GLU A 239 6.33 5.32 -17.19
N ASP A 240 7.21 6.34 -17.14
CA ASP A 240 6.94 7.58 -16.41
C ASP A 240 6.11 8.59 -17.25
N LEU A 241 5.98 8.39 -18.56
CA LEU A 241 5.44 9.39 -19.50
C LEU A 241 3.91 9.31 -19.64
N PHE A 242 3.24 10.46 -19.66
CA PHE A 242 1.80 10.54 -19.94
C PHE A 242 1.41 11.84 -20.64
N PHE A 243 0.22 11.88 -21.26
CA PHE A 243 -0.40 13.12 -21.71
C PHE A 243 -1.53 13.51 -20.77
N ALA A 244 -1.59 14.79 -20.42
CA ALA A 244 -2.69 15.40 -19.68
C ALA A 244 -2.86 16.87 -20.10
N PRO A 245 -3.99 17.53 -19.76
CA PRO A 245 -4.26 18.92 -20.16
C PRO A 245 -3.17 19.88 -19.71
N CYS A 246 -2.93 20.94 -20.49
CA CYS A 246 -1.89 21.92 -20.17
C CYS A 246 -2.28 22.84 -19.00
N ARG A 247 -3.56 22.83 -18.62
CA ARG A 247 -4.09 23.39 -17.37
C ARG A 247 -5.18 22.47 -16.80
N PRO A 248 -5.29 22.28 -15.47
CA PRO A 248 -6.32 21.44 -14.86
C PRO A 248 -7.77 21.86 -15.18
N GLU A 249 -7.99 23.14 -15.47
CA GLU A 249 -9.31 23.75 -15.71
C GLU A 249 -9.81 23.74 -17.17
N GLU A 250 -9.18 22.97 -18.08
CA GLU A 250 -9.65 22.87 -19.48
C GLU A 250 -10.89 21.95 -19.65
N GLU A 251 -12.08 22.54 -19.77
CA GLU A 251 -13.32 21.84 -20.13
C GLU A 251 -13.38 21.41 -21.62
N VAL A 252 -14.13 20.33 -21.91
CA VAL A 252 -14.41 19.89 -23.29
C VAL A 252 -15.39 20.86 -23.96
N SER A 253 -14.91 21.62 -24.95
CA SER A 253 -15.68 22.68 -25.62
C SER A 253 -16.36 22.25 -26.92
N ARG A 254 -16.08 21.05 -27.43
CA ARG A 254 -16.47 20.61 -28.80
C ARG A 254 -17.37 19.38 -28.87
N VAL A 255 -17.66 18.75 -27.73
CA VAL A 255 -18.49 17.55 -27.62
C VAL A 255 -19.45 17.69 -26.44
N GLU A 256 -20.70 18.04 -26.72
CA GLU A 256 -21.77 18.06 -25.71
C GLU A 256 -22.04 16.65 -25.17
N GLY A 257 -22.56 16.56 -23.95
CA GLY A 257 -22.85 15.30 -23.26
C GLY A 257 -21.68 14.76 -22.43
N ILE A 258 -20.48 15.34 -22.57
CA ILE A 258 -19.41 15.23 -21.57
C ILE A 258 -19.66 16.24 -20.46
N ASP A 259 -19.47 15.81 -19.22
CA ASP A 259 -19.62 16.61 -17.99
C ASP A 259 -18.25 16.93 -17.37
N SER A 260 -17.38 15.94 -17.23
CA SER A 260 -15.96 16.08 -16.84
C SER A 260 -15.07 15.17 -17.69
N ILE A 261 -13.77 15.46 -17.71
CA ILE A 261 -12.74 14.66 -18.38
C ILE A 261 -11.53 14.45 -17.48
N TYR A 262 -10.92 13.27 -17.55
CA TYR A 262 -9.78 12.87 -16.74
C TYR A 262 -8.74 12.09 -17.55
N PHE A 263 -7.47 12.44 -17.38
CA PHE A 263 -6.32 11.79 -18.00
C PHE A 263 -5.49 11.08 -16.91
N PRO A 264 -5.33 9.74 -16.96
CA PRO A 264 -4.60 8.99 -15.94
C PRO A 264 -3.08 9.13 -16.13
N SER A 265 -2.35 9.32 -15.03
CA SER A 265 -0.90 9.14 -14.99
C SER A 265 -0.54 7.67 -14.76
N PRO A 266 0.55 7.14 -15.34
CA PRO A 266 0.98 5.76 -15.16
C PRO A 266 1.46 5.46 -13.74
N LEU A 267 1.59 4.17 -13.44
CA LEU A 267 2.20 3.64 -12.23
C LEU A 267 3.45 2.86 -12.63
N VAL A 268 4.57 3.18 -11.99
CA VAL A 268 5.91 2.87 -12.53
C VAL A 268 6.52 1.62 -11.89
N TRP A 269 6.96 0.66 -12.71
CA TRP A 269 7.38 -0.67 -12.27
C TRP A 269 8.89 -0.73 -11.92
N ALA A 270 9.40 -1.88 -11.51
CA ALA A 270 10.82 -2.22 -11.58
C ALA A 270 11.00 -3.54 -12.36
N ALA A 271 12.19 -3.76 -12.94
CA ALA A 271 12.50 -5.03 -13.59
C ALA A 271 12.83 -6.10 -12.54
N ALA A 272 12.62 -7.38 -12.88
CA ALA A 272 12.86 -8.50 -11.96
C ALA A 272 14.35 -8.63 -11.61
N VAL A 273 14.71 -8.13 -10.42
CA VAL A 273 15.97 -8.44 -9.73
C VAL A 273 15.86 -9.87 -9.16
N PRO A 274 16.94 -10.67 -9.11
CA PRO A 274 16.95 -11.92 -8.36
C PRO A 274 16.80 -11.65 -6.85
N VAL A 275 15.72 -12.15 -6.25
CA VAL A 275 15.34 -11.91 -4.85
C VAL A 275 15.62 -13.13 -3.98
N ALA A 276 16.05 -12.91 -2.73
CA ALA A 276 16.25 -13.97 -1.76
C ALA A 276 14.91 -14.47 -1.18
N SER A 277 14.77 -15.79 -1.01
CA SER A 277 13.60 -16.41 -0.37
C SER A 277 13.52 -16.22 1.15
N SER A 278 14.59 -15.70 1.76
CA SER A 278 14.74 -15.47 3.20
C SER A 278 15.24 -14.04 3.43
N PRO A 279 14.87 -13.40 4.55
CA PRO A 279 15.22 -12.00 4.81
C PRO A 279 16.74 -11.81 4.98
N PRO A 280 17.26 -10.62 4.64
CA PRO A 280 18.62 -10.25 5.02
C PRO A 280 18.75 -10.14 6.55
N PRO A 281 19.95 -10.39 7.12
CA PRO A 281 20.18 -10.21 8.54
C PRO A 281 20.18 -8.71 8.90
N VAL A 282 19.53 -8.37 10.01
CA VAL A 282 19.43 -7.00 10.55
C VAL A 282 19.95 -6.93 11.99
N SER A 283 20.42 -5.75 12.41
CA SER A 283 21.09 -5.52 13.70
C SER A 283 20.12 -5.23 14.87
N TYR A 284 18.89 -4.81 14.56
CA TYR A 284 17.87 -4.41 15.53
C TYR A 284 16.96 -5.57 15.97
N HIS A 285 16.23 -5.35 17.06
CA HIS A 285 15.21 -6.29 17.56
C HIS A 285 14.04 -6.39 16.58
N SER A 286 14.12 -7.39 15.69
CA SER A 286 13.10 -7.70 14.70
C SER A 286 12.25 -8.91 15.10
N ALA A 287 11.04 -8.96 14.55
CA ALA A 287 10.13 -10.09 14.68
C ALA A 287 9.93 -10.77 13.32
N ASP A 288 10.19 -12.07 13.26
CA ASP A 288 9.86 -12.94 12.13
C ASP A 288 8.48 -13.61 12.33
N SER A 289 8.13 -14.55 11.45
CA SER A 289 6.87 -15.28 11.57
C SER A 289 6.75 -16.11 12.86
N ALA A 290 7.86 -16.60 13.44
CA ALA A 290 7.84 -17.36 14.69
C ALA A 290 7.66 -16.44 15.90
N ALA A 291 8.35 -15.29 15.92
CA ALA A 291 8.16 -14.24 16.93
C ALA A 291 6.74 -13.67 16.91
N ILE A 292 6.12 -13.50 15.73
CA ILE A 292 4.71 -13.12 15.58
C ILE A 292 3.79 -14.18 16.21
N ARG A 293 3.99 -15.48 15.94
CA ARG A 293 3.20 -16.56 16.56
C ARG A 293 3.33 -16.58 18.07
N ALA A 294 4.55 -16.46 18.60
CA ALA A 294 4.82 -16.46 20.03
C ALA A 294 4.19 -15.22 20.72
N ALA A 295 4.37 -14.02 20.15
CA ALA A 295 3.82 -12.79 20.69
C ALA A 295 2.28 -12.79 20.74
N LEU A 296 1.62 -13.45 19.79
CA LEU A 296 0.16 -13.56 19.72
C LEU A 296 -0.40 -14.84 20.36
N ASN A 297 0.44 -15.62 21.05
CA ASN A 297 0.09 -16.86 21.73
C ASN A 297 -0.64 -17.86 20.81
N VAL A 298 -0.13 -18.07 19.58
CA VAL A 298 -0.68 -19.02 18.61
C VAL A 298 -0.12 -20.42 18.88
N PRO A 299 -0.93 -21.43 19.25
CA PRO A 299 -0.42 -22.76 19.57
C PRO A 299 0.21 -23.47 18.36
N GLU A 300 1.13 -24.40 18.60
CA GLU A 300 1.75 -25.21 17.54
C GLU A 300 0.80 -26.28 16.98
N MET A 301 0.01 -26.91 17.86
CA MET A 301 -0.96 -27.96 17.53
C MET A 301 -2.39 -27.42 17.33
N ALA A 302 -2.53 -26.11 17.07
CA ALA A 302 -3.82 -25.53 16.72
C ALA A 302 -4.12 -25.64 15.21
N TYR A 303 -5.40 -25.54 14.89
CA TYR A 303 -5.98 -24.74 13.81
C TYR A 303 -4.99 -23.81 13.09
N LYS A 304 -4.99 -23.86 11.75
CA LYS A 304 -4.02 -23.17 10.87
C LYS A 304 -4.65 -22.28 9.80
N GLY A 305 -5.98 -22.20 9.79
CA GLY A 305 -6.82 -21.52 8.82
C GLY A 305 -7.32 -22.42 7.69
N GLU A 306 -7.24 -23.75 7.79
CA GLU A 306 -7.66 -24.64 6.70
C GLU A 306 -9.14 -24.43 6.34
N GLY A 307 -9.48 -24.49 5.05
CA GLY A 307 -10.82 -24.18 4.54
C GLY A 307 -11.23 -22.69 4.59
N VAL A 308 -10.58 -21.88 5.43
CA VAL A 308 -10.93 -20.46 5.62
C VAL A 308 -10.28 -19.57 4.57
N SER A 309 -11.06 -18.60 4.08
CA SER A 309 -10.67 -17.69 3.00
C SER A 309 -10.69 -16.23 3.45
N VAL A 310 -9.57 -15.54 3.24
CA VAL A 310 -9.33 -14.17 3.69
C VAL A 310 -9.08 -13.28 2.48
N ALA A 311 -9.98 -12.35 2.21
CA ALA A 311 -9.74 -11.27 1.27
C ALA A 311 -8.88 -10.20 1.92
N VAL A 312 -7.66 -9.99 1.42
CA VAL A 312 -6.79 -8.88 1.82
C VAL A 312 -6.90 -7.83 0.72
N ILE A 313 -7.32 -6.61 1.08
CA ILE A 313 -7.50 -5.51 0.12
C ILE A 313 -6.38 -4.51 0.34
N ASP A 314 -5.44 -4.42 -0.61
CA ASP A 314 -4.21 -3.64 -0.43
C ASP A 314 -3.55 -3.25 -1.78
N SER A 315 -2.35 -2.66 -1.75
CA SER A 315 -1.66 -2.05 -2.91
C SER A 315 -1.33 -2.99 -4.08
N GLY A 316 -1.28 -4.29 -3.82
CA GLY A 316 -0.99 -5.37 -4.76
C GLY A 316 -0.40 -6.59 -4.02
N PHE A 317 -0.17 -7.69 -4.73
CA PHE A 317 0.24 -8.96 -4.13
C PHE A 317 1.28 -9.67 -5.02
N TRP A 318 2.54 -9.23 -4.96
CA TRP A 318 3.60 -9.77 -5.81
C TRP A 318 4.02 -11.18 -5.39
N MET A 319 4.33 -12.04 -6.37
CA MET A 319 4.77 -13.42 -6.13
C MET A 319 6.23 -13.46 -5.69
N HIS A 320 6.48 -13.01 -4.46
CA HIS A 320 7.79 -13.04 -3.82
C HIS A 320 8.26 -14.49 -3.59
N PRO A 321 9.57 -14.82 -3.74
CA PRO A 321 10.08 -16.19 -3.55
C PRO A 321 9.77 -16.83 -2.18
N PHE A 322 9.57 -16.02 -1.13
CA PHE A 322 9.05 -16.47 0.19
C PHE A 322 7.65 -17.14 0.12
N PHE A 323 6.82 -16.79 -0.88
CA PHE A 323 5.52 -17.43 -1.13
C PHE A 323 5.60 -18.55 -2.19
N GLN A 324 6.77 -18.82 -2.78
CA GLN A 324 6.93 -19.84 -3.82
C GLN A 324 6.56 -21.22 -3.25
N GLY A 325 5.67 -21.93 -3.96
CA GLY A 325 5.14 -23.22 -3.51
C GLY A 325 3.95 -23.15 -2.55
N ARG A 326 3.45 -21.96 -2.17
CA ARG A 326 2.19 -21.80 -1.43
C ARG A 326 1.00 -21.67 -2.40
N PRO A 327 0.17 -22.72 -2.61
CA PRO A 327 -1.02 -22.60 -3.46
C PRO A 327 -2.06 -21.63 -2.89
N ASN A 328 -2.05 -21.43 -1.57
CA ASN A 328 -3.05 -20.64 -0.85
C ASN A 328 -2.77 -19.12 -0.90
N TYR A 329 -1.76 -18.68 -1.67
CA TYR A 329 -1.50 -17.27 -1.99
C TYR A 329 -2.07 -16.92 -3.37
N CYS A 330 -3.28 -16.34 -3.40
CA CYS A 330 -4.06 -16.09 -4.61
C CYS A 330 -4.26 -14.59 -4.90
N PRO A 331 -3.30 -13.88 -5.51
CA PRO A 331 -3.53 -12.56 -6.11
C PRO A 331 -4.75 -12.60 -7.05
N THR A 332 -5.82 -11.89 -6.70
CA THR A 332 -7.14 -12.00 -7.32
C THR A 332 -7.49 -10.74 -8.12
N PRO A 333 -7.72 -10.81 -9.45
CA PRO A 333 -8.02 -9.64 -10.27
C PRO A 333 -9.27 -8.87 -9.80
N THR A 334 -9.22 -7.54 -9.86
CA THR A 334 -10.40 -6.67 -9.65
C THR A 334 -10.79 -5.98 -10.96
N THR A 335 -12.03 -5.53 -11.05
CA THR A 335 -12.62 -4.83 -12.21
C THR A 335 -11.81 -3.60 -12.63
N ARG A 336 -11.13 -2.93 -11.67
CA ARG A 336 -10.24 -1.78 -11.94
C ARG A 336 -8.75 -2.09 -11.82
N SER A 337 -8.39 -3.32 -11.44
CA SER A 337 -7.00 -3.75 -11.28
C SER A 337 -6.85 -5.22 -11.71
N PRO A 338 -6.89 -5.50 -13.03
CA PRO A 338 -6.85 -6.86 -13.57
C PRO A 338 -5.48 -7.54 -13.38
N LYS A 339 -4.47 -6.79 -12.93
CA LYS A 339 -3.15 -7.29 -12.52
C LYS A 339 -2.99 -7.15 -11.00
N PRO A 340 -3.43 -8.15 -10.22
CA PRO A 340 -3.29 -8.14 -8.76
C PRO A 340 -1.84 -8.39 -8.32
N GLY A 341 -1.04 -9.07 -9.16
CA GLY A 341 0.38 -9.35 -8.93
C GLY A 341 1.29 -8.12 -9.00
N ASP A 342 0.79 -6.98 -9.47
CA ASP A 342 1.53 -5.72 -9.51
C ASP A 342 1.41 -5.00 -8.16
N ASP A 343 2.42 -5.07 -7.29
CA ASP A 343 2.44 -4.29 -6.04
C ASP A 343 3.49 -3.14 -6.11
N PRO A 344 3.16 -1.98 -6.72
CA PRO A 344 4.13 -0.88 -6.85
C PRO A 344 4.47 -0.20 -5.52
N VAL A 345 3.64 -0.36 -4.48
CA VAL A 345 3.90 0.20 -3.14
C VAL A 345 4.71 -0.78 -2.30
N GLY A 346 4.42 -2.09 -2.42
CA GLY A 346 5.08 -3.16 -1.69
C GLY A 346 4.39 -3.58 -0.39
N HIS A 347 3.28 -2.92 -0.02
CA HIS A 347 2.63 -3.06 1.28
C HIS A 347 1.73 -4.30 1.37
N GLY A 348 0.89 -4.57 0.37
CA GLY A 348 0.04 -5.77 0.34
C GLY A 348 0.84 -7.08 0.32
N THR A 349 1.98 -7.07 -0.36
CA THR A 349 2.96 -8.19 -0.34
C THR A 349 3.50 -8.45 1.07
N ALA A 350 3.79 -7.38 1.84
CA ALA A 350 4.22 -7.51 3.25
C ALA A 350 3.07 -7.92 4.20
N MET A 351 1.83 -7.50 3.91
CA MET A 351 0.64 -7.91 4.68
C MET A 351 0.36 -9.41 4.53
N ALA A 352 0.66 -10.01 3.37
CA ALA A 352 0.48 -11.44 3.15
C ALA A 352 1.31 -12.32 4.10
N MET A 353 2.58 -11.95 4.35
CA MET A 353 3.42 -12.67 5.33
C MET A 353 2.83 -12.60 6.74
N ASN A 354 2.28 -11.43 7.12
CA ASN A 354 1.67 -11.21 8.41
C ASN A 354 0.40 -12.07 8.64
N LEU A 355 -0.38 -12.35 7.59
CA LEU A 355 -1.48 -13.32 7.64
C LEU A 355 -0.95 -14.76 7.82
N PHE A 356 -0.02 -15.20 6.96
CA PHE A 356 0.50 -16.57 6.98
C PHE A 356 1.34 -16.90 8.22
N ALA A 357 1.83 -15.90 8.96
CA ALA A 357 2.48 -16.12 10.25
C ALA A 357 1.49 -16.72 11.27
N THR A 358 0.28 -16.18 11.38
CA THR A 358 -0.73 -16.67 12.34
C THR A 358 -1.56 -17.82 11.77
N ALA A 359 -2.00 -17.73 10.51
CA ALA A 359 -2.76 -18.77 9.81
C ALA A 359 -2.02 -19.23 8.53
N PRO A 360 -1.07 -20.18 8.63
CA PRO A 360 -0.20 -20.54 7.51
C PRO A 360 -0.92 -21.25 6.35
N ASP A 361 -2.08 -21.86 6.62
CA ASP A 361 -2.82 -22.69 5.66
C ASP A 361 -4.13 -22.01 5.20
N ALA A 362 -4.45 -20.80 5.68
CA ALA A 362 -5.56 -19.98 5.19
C ALA A 362 -5.40 -19.58 3.72
N THR A 363 -6.51 -19.50 2.98
CA THR A 363 -6.50 -19.01 1.59
C THR A 363 -6.55 -17.49 1.52
N LEU A 364 -5.42 -16.85 1.23
CA LEU A 364 -5.34 -15.42 0.95
C LEU A 364 -5.83 -15.14 -0.47
N LYS A 365 -6.92 -14.38 -0.61
CA LYS A 365 -7.35 -13.75 -1.87
C LYS A 365 -6.90 -12.29 -1.87
N GLY A 366 -5.93 -11.95 -2.72
CA GLY A 366 -5.27 -10.63 -2.71
C GLY A 366 -5.93 -9.67 -3.70
N TYR A 367 -6.79 -8.78 -3.22
CA TYR A 367 -7.55 -7.84 -4.04
C TYR A 367 -6.85 -6.49 -4.13
N ARG A 368 -6.39 -6.11 -5.32
CA ARG A 368 -5.65 -4.86 -5.49
C ARG A 368 -6.55 -3.62 -5.45
N GLN A 369 -6.31 -2.80 -4.43
CA GLN A 369 -6.99 -1.53 -4.14
C GLN A 369 -6.69 -0.47 -5.21
N THR A 370 -7.61 0.49 -5.37
CA THR A 370 -7.44 1.67 -6.23
C THR A 370 -7.89 2.93 -5.50
N ARG A 371 -7.62 4.12 -6.06
CA ARG A 371 -8.07 5.41 -5.50
C ARG A 371 -9.59 5.48 -5.21
N ALA A 372 -10.41 4.66 -5.87
CA ALA A 372 -11.78 4.40 -5.48
C ALA A 372 -11.81 3.14 -4.57
N PRO A 373 -12.00 3.29 -3.25
CA PRO A 373 -11.72 2.23 -2.26
C PRO A 373 -12.84 1.19 -2.10
N ASP A 374 -14.03 1.52 -2.61
CA ASP A 374 -15.21 0.68 -2.77
C ASP A 374 -14.98 -0.50 -3.74
N ASN A 375 -14.36 -0.25 -4.89
CA ASN A 375 -14.38 -1.19 -6.02
C ASN A 375 -13.68 -2.52 -5.70
N ALA A 376 -12.52 -2.47 -5.03
CA ALA A 376 -11.81 -3.67 -4.60
C ALA A 376 -12.49 -4.37 -3.41
N PHE A 377 -13.30 -3.64 -2.63
CA PHE A 377 -14.10 -4.20 -1.53
C PHE A 377 -15.35 -4.92 -2.05
N GLU A 378 -16.03 -4.35 -3.05
CA GLU A 378 -17.15 -5.01 -3.74
C GLU A 378 -16.70 -6.29 -4.46
N ASP A 379 -15.57 -6.24 -5.17
CA ASP A 379 -15.00 -7.43 -5.84
C ASP A 379 -14.47 -8.48 -4.83
N ALA A 380 -13.99 -8.05 -3.66
CA ALA A 380 -13.71 -8.94 -2.55
C ALA A 380 -14.99 -9.64 -2.05
N MET A 381 -16.08 -8.90 -1.83
CA MET A 381 -17.37 -9.47 -1.40
C MET A 381 -17.92 -10.49 -2.42
N LYS A 382 -17.81 -10.22 -3.73
CA LYS A 382 -18.18 -11.18 -4.79
C LYS A 382 -17.39 -12.49 -4.71
N GLY A 383 -16.17 -12.46 -4.17
CA GLY A 383 -15.36 -13.64 -3.90
C GLY A 383 -15.81 -14.49 -2.71
N ASN A 384 -16.89 -14.09 -2.02
CA ASN A 384 -17.46 -14.71 -0.81
C ASN A 384 -16.40 -15.21 0.21
N PRO A 385 -15.51 -14.33 0.70
CA PRO A 385 -14.53 -14.67 1.72
C PRO A 385 -15.21 -14.81 3.08
N HIS A 386 -14.57 -15.55 3.99
CA HIS A 386 -14.98 -15.58 5.39
C HIS A 386 -14.58 -14.27 6.11
N ILE A 387 -13.46 -13.67 5.69
CA ILE A 387 -12.83 -12.51 6.34
C ILE A 387 -12.41 -11.48 5.28
N VAL A 388 -12.60 -10.19 5.55
CA VAL A 388 -12.01 -9.07 4.81
C VAL A 388 -11.07 -8.31 5.74
N SER A 389 -9.82 -8.14 5.30
CA SER A 389 -8.75 -7.44 6.03
C SER A 389 -8.27 -6.23 5.22
N CYS A 390 -8.40 -5.03 5.81
CA CYS A 390 -8.05 -3.77 5.18
C CYS A 390 -7.02 -2.98 6.00
N SER A 391 -5.81 -2.86 5.46
CA SER A 391 -4.68 -2.19 6.12
C SER A 391 -4.50 -0.72 5.68
N TRP A 392 -5.61 -0.02 5.40
CA TRP A 392 -5.64 1.34 4.86
C TRP A 392 -6.81 2.15 5.43
N GLY A 393 -6.75 3.47 5.25
CA GLY A 393 -7.82 4.40 5.63
C GLY A 393 -8.00 5.52 4.61
N VAL A 394 -9.20 6.11 4.61
CA VAL A 394 -9.68 7.18 3.72
C VAL A 394 -10.62 8.11 4.52
N PRO A 395 -10.94 9.32 4.04
CA PRO A 395 -12.06 10.10 4.56
C PRO A 395 -13.38 9.31 4.47
N THR A 396 -14.37 9.65 5.30
CA THR A 396 -15.69 8.99 5.33
C THR A 396 -16.32 8.93 3.94
N TYR A 397 -16.63 7.73 3.45
CA TYR A 397 -17.08 7.50 2.08
C TYR A 397 -18.29 6.55 2.05
N ILE A 398 -19.48 7.14 1.85
CA ILE A 398 -20.78 6.44 2.02
C ILE A 398 -20.91 5.14 1.20
N PRO A 399 -20.48 5.05 -0.08
CA PRO A 399 -20.55 3.78 -0.83
C PRO A 399 -19.78 2.63 -0.16
N LEU A 400 -18.56 2.91 0.33
CA LEU A 400 -17.78 1.92 1.09
C LEU A 400 -18.42 1.61 2.46
N GLN A 401 -19.03 2.59 3.12
CA GLN A 401 -19.77 2.35 4.37
C GLN A 401 -20.90 1.34 4.18
N ILE A 402 -21.69 1.51 3.11
CA ILE A 402 -22.78 0.59 2.75
C ILE A 402 -22.24 -0.81 2.41
N LEU A 403 -21.13 -0.91 1.68
CA LEU A 403 -20.47 -2.19 1.37
C LEU A 403 -19.97 -2.90 2.63
N ILE A 404 -19.34 -2.18 3.57
CA ILE A 404 -18.86 -2.72 4.85
C ILE A 404 -20.04 -3.29 5.67
N LEU A 405 -21.11 -2.51 5.83
CA LEU A 405 -22.31 -2.95 6.54
C LEU A 405 -22.99 -4.15 5.85
N ARG A 406 -22.98 -4.20 4.52
CA ARG A 406 -23.50 -5.33 3.73
C ARG A 406 -22.62 -6.58 3.83
N ALA A 407 -21.30 -6.45 3.91
CA ALA A 407 -20.40 -7.58 4.16
C ALA A 407 -20.66 -8.18 5.55
N ILE A 408 -20.70 -7.33 6.58
CA ILE A 408 -20.99 -7.71 7.97
C ILE A 408 -22.34 -8.42 8.09
N SER A 409 -23.41 -7.86 7.50
CA SER A 409 -24.75 -8.47 7.53
C SER A 409 -24.89 -9.74 6.67
N SER A 410 -24.00 -9.95 5.69
CA SER A 410 -23.88 -11.23 4.97
C SER A 410 -23.11 -12.30 5.78
N GLY A 411 -22.53 -11.93 6.93
CA GLY A 411 -21.73 -12.81 7.78
C GLY A 411 -20.25 -12.89 7.41
N ILE A 412 -19.73 -11.92 6.65
CA ILE A 412 -18.30 -11.76 6.39
C ILE A 412 -17.69 -10.96 7.55
N ILE A 413 -16.62 -11.46 8.16
CA ILE A 413 -15.92 -10.75 9.25
C ILE A 413 -15.05 -9.63 8.66
N VAL A 414 -15.19 -8.39 9.15
CA VAL A 414 -14.49 -7.22 8.58
C VAL A 414 -13.56 -6.57 9.61
N LEU A 415 -12.26 -6.53 9.29
CA LEU A 415 -11.20 -5.91 10.09
C LEU A 415 -10.58 -4.71 9.35
N PHE A 416 -10.33 -3.63 10.09
CA PHE A 416 -9.61 -2.45 9.59
C PHE A 416 -8.51 -2.01 10.56
N ALA A 417 -7.38 -1.58 10.00
CA ALA A 417 -6.33 -0.92 10.76
C ALA A 417 -6.84 0.37 11.42
N ALA A 418 -6.52 0.56 12.71
CA ALA A 418 -6.87 1.76 13.45
C ALA A 418 -6.16 3.03 12.92
N GLY A 419 -5.07 2.86 12.16
CA GLY A 419 -4.23 3.93 11.60
C GLY A 419 -2.99 4.23 12.43
N ASN A 420 -2.05 4.98 11.86
CA ASN A 420 -0.78 5.33 12.50
C ASN A 420 -0.63 6.86 12.57
N GLY A 421 -0.75 7.45 13.77
CA GLY A 421 -0.63 8.91 14.00
C GLY A 421 -1.88 9.74 13.71
N SER A 422 -2.52 9.54 12.56
CA SER A 422 -3.72 10.27 12.13
C SER A 422 -4.98 9.39 12.27
N PRO A 423 -6.05 9.86 12.94
CA PRO A 423 -7.34 9.16 13.03
C PRO A 423 -7.83 8.66 11.66
N ALA A 424 -8.18 7.37 11.57
CA ALA A 424 -8.51 6.71 10.31
C ALA A 424 -9.95 6.18 10.29
N TRP A 425 -10.62 6.34 9.15
CA TRP A 425 -11.85 5.65 8.78
C TRP A 425 -11.53 4.75 7.56
N PRO A 426 -12.16 3.57 7.36
CA PRO A 426 -13.17 2.90 8.19
C PRO A 426 -12.70 2.34 9.53
N GLY A 427 -11.41 2.42 9.87
CA GLY A 427 -10.86 1.90 11.14
C GLY A 427 -11.56 2.39 12.43
N SER A 428 -12.33 3.47 12.36
CA SER A 428 -13.16 4.07 13.41
C SER A 428 -14.68 3.86 13.26
N MET A 429 -15.16 2.99 12.38
CA MET A 429 -16.57 2.55 12.33
C MET A 429 -16.91 1.62 13.52
N PRO A 430 -17.98 1.84 14.31
CA PRO A 430 -18.35 0.95 15.43
C PRO A 430 -18.43 -0.54 15.07
N GLU A 431 -18.87 -0.84 13.85
CA GLU A 431 -19.23 -2.17 13.36
C GLU A 431 -18.02 -3.00 12.91
N VAL A 432 -16.91 -2.37 12.50
CA VAL A 432 -15.68 -3.11 12.14
C VAL A 432 -14.91 -3.55 13.38
N ILE A 433 -14.06 -4.57 13.23
CA ILE A 433 -13.02 -4.88 14.21
C ILE A 433 -11.84 -3.94 13.94
N SER A 434 -11.58 -3.04 14.89
CA SER A 434 -10.55 -2.01 14.85
C SER A 434 -9.25 -2.55 15.44
N VAL A 435 -8.22 -2.70 14.61
CA VAL A 435 -6.96 -3.31 15.05
C VAL A 435 -5.86 -2.26 15.25
N GLY A 436 -5.40 -2.14 16.49
CA GLY A 436 -4.30 -1.28 16.90
C GLY A 436 -2.95 -2.00 16.95
N GLY A 437 -1.94 -1.31 17.49
CA GLY A 437 -0.56 -1.81 17.56
C GLY A 437 0.00 -1.87 18.98
N VAL A 438 0.68 -2.97 19.28
CA VAL A 438 1.49 -3.17 20.50
C VAL A 438 2.87 -3.64 20.09
N TYR A 439 3.90 -3.05 20.67
CA TYR A 439 5.30 -3.46 20.53
C TYR A 439 5.66 -4.47 21.62
N VAL A 440 6.42 -5.49 21.25
CA VAL A 440 6.98 -6.48 22.17
C VAL A 440 8.50 -6.38 22.12
N ASP A 441 9.10 -5.96 23.22
CA ASP A 441 10.55 -5.80 23.31
C ASP A 441 11.31 -7.12 23.52
N LYS A 442 12.65 -7.05 23.50
CA LYS A 442 13.56 -8.18 23.73
C LYS A 442 13.45 -8.82 25.13
N HIS A 443 12.67 -8.23 26.04
CA HIS A 443 12.37 -8.76 27.37
C HIS A 443 10.92 -9.27 27.46
N ASN A 444 10.24 -9.41 26.31
CA ASN A 444 8.86 -9.85 26.15
C ASN A 444 7.83 -8.91 26.84
N GLN A 445 8.20 -7.64 27.10
CA GLN A 445 7.27 -6.66 27.65
C GLN A 445 6.39 -6.06 26.55
N ARG A 446 5.08 -5.99 26.82
CA ARG A 446 4.07 -5.44 25.91
C ARG A 446 3.90 -3.93 26.16
N HIS A 447 4.23 -3.12 25.16
CA HIS A 447 4.09 -1.66 25.15
C HIS A 447 3.03 -1.23 24.13
N ALA A 448 2.09 -0.36 24.49
CA ALA A 448 1.24 0.30 23.49
C ALA A 448 2.10 1.14 22.55
N SER A 449 1.89 0.96 21.24
CA SER A 449 2.77 1.52 20.21
C SER A 449 2.55 3.03 20.04
N ASP A 450 3.64 3.80 20.13
CA ASP A 450 3.58 5.26 20.04
C ASP A 450 3.43 5.78 18.60
N MET A 451 3.45 4.89 17.60
CA MET A 451 3.01 5.17 16.23
C MET A 451 1.55 4.76 15.98
N ALA A 452 1.01 3.79 16.72
CA ALA A 452 -0.35 3.29 16.50
C ALA A 452 -1.42 4.24 17.08
N ASN A 453 -2.57 4.31 16.44
CA ASN A 453 -3.71 5.07 16.94
C ASN A 453 -4.35 4.41 18.18
N GLY A 454 -4.67 5.24 19.16
CA GLY A 454 -5.43 4.89 20.35
C GLY A 454 -6.09 6.13 20.92
N TYR A 455 -7.42 6.24 20.78
CA TYR A 455 -8.22 7.43 21.06
C TYR A 455 -9.72 7.08 21.17
N THR A 456 -10.55 8.03 21.58
CA THR A 456 -12.03 7.93 21.50
C THR A 456 -12.55 8.92 20.46
N THR A 457 -13.49 8.50 19.60
CA THR A 457 -14.11 9.39 18.61
C THR A 457 -14.99 10.46 19.30
N PRO A 458 -15.32 11.58 18.62
CA PRO A 458 -16.32 12.53 19.10
C PRO A 458 -17.71 11.91 19.35
N SER A 459 -18.01 10.77 18.70
CA SER A 459 -19.21 9.96 18.91
C SER A 459 -19.11 8.93 20.05
N GLY A 460 -18.01 8.93 20.82
CA GLY A 460 -17.83 8.07 22.00
C GLY A 460 -17.30 6.66 21.73
N ARG A 461 -16.99 6.28 20.48
CA ARG A 461 -16.42 4.97 20.14
C ARG A 461 -14.94 4.94 20.50
N ALA A 462 -14.53 3.96 21.29
CA ALA A 462 -13.10 3.68 21.53
C ALA A 462 -12.42 3.16 20.25
N VAL A 463 -11.13 3.44 20.12
CA VAL A 463 -10.24 2.98 19.05
C VAL A 463 -8.90 2.64 19.71
N PRO A 464 -8.29 1.45 19.52
CA PRO A 464 -8.77 0.26 18.81
C PRO A 464 -9.71 -0.60 19.69
N ASP A 465 -10.20 -1.71 19.15
CA ASP A 465 -10.90 -2.76 19.92
C ASP A 465 -9.89 -3.77 20.53
N ILE A 466 -8.87 -4.13 19.75
CA ILE A 466 -7.82 -5.11 20.05
C ILE A 466 -6.53 -4.73 19.29
N CYS A 467 -5.36 -5.24 19.68
CA CYS A 467 -4.09 -5.00 18.97
C CYS A 467 -3.44 -6.29 18.42
N GLY A 468 -2.62 -6.11 17.40
CA GLY A 468 -1.57 -7.07 16.98
C GLY A 468 -0.16 -6.50 17.20
N LEU A 469 0.86 -7.22 16.74
CA LEU A 469 2.27 -6.84 16.87
C LEU A 469 2.62 -5.70 15.89
N CYS A 470 3.25 -4.66 16.42
CA CYS A 470 3.54 -3.39 15.73
C CYS A 470 4.80 -2.74 16.32
N GLY A 471 5.59 -2.06 15.50
CA GLY A 471 6.79 -1.33 15.89
C GLY A 471 6.50 0.00 16.62
N MET A 472 7.54 0.83 16.71
CA MET A 472 7.54 2.14 17.36
C MET A 472 7.98 3.24 16.40
N LYS A 473 7.81 4.51 16.78
CA LYS A 473 8.41 5.65 16.07
C LYS A 473 9.95 5.53 16.00
N PRO A 474 10.59 6.12 14.97
CA PRO A 474 10.00 6.99 13.94
C PRO A 474 9.24 6.24 12.85
N GLU A 475 9.80 5.15 12.31
CA GLU A 475 9.37 4.56 11.04
C GLU A 475 8.63 3.20 11.16
N GLY A 476 8.43 2.67 12.37
CA GLY A 476 7.72 1.39 12.59
C GLY A 476 8.52 0.13 12.25
N ILE A 477 9.83 0.28 12.03
CA ILE A 477 10.77 -0.78 11.67
C ILE A 477 10.83 -1.82 12.80
N HIS A 478 10.28 -3.02 12.56
CA HIS A 478 10.26 -4.12 13.53
C HIS A 478 10.02 -5.49 12.87
N ILE A 479 9.17 -5.61 11.85
CA ILE A 479 8.94 -6.88 11.14
C ILE A 479 9.65 -6.83 9.80
N VAL A 480 10.56 -7.77 9.52
CA VAL A 480 11.21 -7.88 8.20
C VAL A 480 10.34 -8.74 7.30
N ALA A 481 9.75 -8.13 6.28
CA ALA A 481 8.69 -8.70 5.46
C ALA A 481 9.05 -8.69 3.96
N PRO A 482 8.53 -9.66 3.17
CA PRO A 482 8.69 -9.66 1.73
C PRO A 482 7.91 -8.50 1.09
N THR A 483 8.46 -7.91 0.04
CA THR A 483 7.88 -6.78 -0.70
C THR A 483 8.15 -6.90 -2.19
N SER A 484 7.65 -5.96 -2.99
CA SER A 484 8.02 -5.87 -4.40
C SER A 484 9.40 -5.21 -4.56
N PRO A 485 10.33 -5.81 -5.32
CA PRO A 485 11.64 -5.24 -5.62
C PRO A 485 11.54 -3.84 -6.22
N GLY A 486 12.21 -2.87 -5.60
CA GLY A 486 12.20 -1.48 -6.02
C GLY A 486 10.81 -0.82 -5.96
N SER A 487 9.91 -1.31 -5.12
CA SER A 487 8.64 -0.65 -4.80
C SER A 487 8.84 0.66 -4.02
N THR A 488 7.75 1.37 -3.75
CA THR A 488 7.78 2.57 -2.90
C THR A 488 8.34 2.28 -1.51
N PHE A 489 7.99 1.15 -0.89
CA PHE A 489 8.39 0.86 0.49
C PHE A 489 9.82 0.33 0.57
N ASP A 490 10.19 -0.63 -0.28
CA ASP A 490 11.57 -1.09 -0.50
C ASP A 490 12.54 0.11 -0.62
N LYS A 491 12.21 1.09 -1.49
CA LYS A 491 13.00 2.32 -1.67
C LYS A 491 12.91 3.35 -0.55
N LYS A 492 11.84 3.36 0.25
CA LYS A 492 11.65 4.36 1.32
C LYS A 492 12.41 3.96 2.58
N PHE A 493 12.31 2.70 2.97
CA PHE A 493 12.84 2.21 4.24
C PHE A 493 14.24 1.59 4.08
N GLY A 494 14.57 1.02 2.90
CA GLY A 494 15.88 0.44 2.61
C GLY A 494 17.06 1.40 2.86
N GLY A 495 18.01 0.99 3.70
CA GLY A 495 19.21 1.75 4.02
C GLY A 495 19.85 1.39 5.36
N VAL A 496 21.15 1.67 5.51
CA VAL A 496 22.01 1.14 6.59
C VAL A 496 21.96 1.93 7.92
N SER A 497 20.88 2.63 8.23
CA SER A 497 20.83 3.59 9.35
C SER A 497 19.56 3.51 10.18
N TRP A 498 19.40 2.40 10.91
CA TRP A 498 18.38 2.25 11.94
C TRP A 498 18.51 3.34 13.02
N PRO A 499 17.40 3.91 13.55
CA PRO A 499 15.99 3.56 13.31
C PRO A 499 15.30 4.38 12.20
N LEU A 500 16.06 5.06 11.33
CA LEU A 500 15.51 5.85 10.21
C LEU A 500 15.37 5.03 8.92
N PHE A 501 16.16 3.96 8.79
CA PHE A 501 16.16 3.01 7.69
C PHE A 501 16.29 1.59 8.24
N ASP A 502 15.90 0.59 7.46
CA ASP A 502 15.56 -0.75 7.95
C ASP A 502 16.64 -1.83 7.72
N GLU A 503 17.82 -1.42 7.29
CA GLU A 503 19.00 -2.24 6.96
C GLU A 503 18.84 -3.18 5.75
N THR A 504 17.69 -3.16 5.06
CA THR A 504 17.49 -3.81 3.75
C THR A 504 18.06 -2.96 2.60
N GLY A 505 18.24 -3.56 1.42
CA GLY A 505 18.67 -2.86 0.21
C GLY A 505 17.51 -2.47 -0.70
N THR A 506 17.48 -1.23 -1.18
CA THR A 506 16.37 -0.54 -1.90
C THR A 506 15.89 -1.13 -3.26
N THR A 507 16.27 -2.38 -3.56
CA THR A 507 15.74 -3.21 -4.65
C THR A 507 15.77 -4.72 -4.35
N ASP A 508 16.01 -5.15 -3.11
CA ASP A 508 16.31 -6.56 -2.78
C ASP A 508 15.08 -7.44 -2.54
N GLY A 509 13.89 -6.84 -2.48
CA GLY A 509 12.61 -7.53 -2.26
C GLY A 509 12.21 -7.66 -0.79
N TRP A 510 12.98 -7.13 0.15
CA TRP A 510 12.64 -7.11 1.58
C TRP A 510 12.40 -5.68 2.10
N VAL A 511 11.71 -5.58 3.23
CA VAL A 511 11.48 -4.31 3.93
C VAL A 511 11.25 -4.58 5.41
N GLY A 512 11.93 -3.83 6.29
CA GLY A 512 11.68 -3.83 7.72
C GLY A 512 10.60 -2.80 8.05
N ILE A 513 9.34 -3.21 8.08
CA ILE A 513 8.19 -2.33 8.33
C ILE A 513 7.14 -3.01 9.18
N SER A 514 6.50 -2.23 10.06
CA SER A 514 5.25 -2.64 10.68
C SER A 514 4.38 -1.44 11.06
N GLY A 515 3.14 -1.72 11.45
CA GLY A 515 2.15 -0.72 11.84
C GLY A 515 0.85 -1.40 12.26
N THR A 516 -0.21 -0.60 12.45
CA THR A 516 -1.58 -1.15 12.58
C THR A 516 -1.98 -2.00 11.37
N SER A 517 -1.38 -1.75 10.20
CA SER A 517 -1.43 -2.62 9.02
C SER A 517 -1.05 -4.09 9.32
N SER A 518 0.19 -4.31 9.75
CA SER A 518 0.73 -5.64 10.08
C SER A 518 -0.12 -6.35 11.12
N ALA A 519 -0.47 -5.61 12.18
CA ALA A 519 -1.36 -6.07 13.23
C ALA A 519 -2.73 -6.53 12.67
N THR A 520 -3.33 -5.79 11.73
CA THR A 520 -4.63 -6.16 11.12
C THR A 520 -4.54 -7.49 10.39
N ALA A 521 -3.51 -7.70 9.57
CA ALA A 521 -3.31 -8.96 8.86
C ALA A 521 -3.04 -10.15 9.80
N GLN A 522 -2.23 -9.94 10.86
CA GLN A 522 -2.00 -10.96 11.89
C GLN A 522 -3.29 -11.37 12.59
N VAL A 523 -4.11 -10.39 13.03
CA VAL A 523 -5.37 -10.64 13.73
C VAL A 523 -6.41 -11.26 12.79
N ALA A 524 -6.44 -10.90 11.50
CA ALA A 524 -7.27 -11.57 10.50
C ALA A 524 -6.92 -13.06 10.37
N GLY A 525 -5.64 -13.42 10.46
CA GLY A 525 -5.22 -14.82 10.52
C GLY A 525 -5.64 -15.51 11.84
N VAL A 526 -5.54 -14.84 13.00
CA VAL A 526 -6.09 -15.39 14.26
C VAL A 526 -7.59 -15.64 14.15
N VAL A 527 -8.34 -14.73 13.53
CA VAL A 527 -9.78 -14.91 13.26
C VAL A 527 -10.02 -16.11 12.34
N ALA A 528 -9.14 -16.40 11.38
CA ALA A 528 -9.27 -17.61 10.55
C ALA A 528 -9.22 -18.88 11.41
N LEU A 529 -8.36 -18.93 12.42
CA LEU A 529 -8.30 -20.07 13.36
C LEU A 529 -9.59 -20.21 14.18
N LEU A 530 -10.23 -19.09 14.54
CA LEU A 530 -11.52 -19.09 15.26
C LEU A 530 -12.65 -19.60 14.37
N ILE A 531 -12.64 -19.28 13.06
CA ILE A 531 -13.66 -19.72 12.10
C ILE A 531 -13.50 -21.22 11.78
N GLU A 532 -12.27 -21.68 11.55
CA GLU A 532 -11.93 -23.10 11.36
C GLU A 532 -12.38 -23.93 12.58
N LYS A 533 -12.01 -23.52 13.80
CA LYS A 533 -12.49 -24.17 15.03
C LYS A 533 -14.01 -24.14 15.15
N ALA A 534 -14.66 -23.04 14.78
CA ALA A 534 -16.12 -22.94 14.85
C ALA A 534 -16.78 -23.94 13.89
N GLN A 535 -16.27 -24.06 12.67
CA GLN A 535 -16.75 -25.02 11.66
C GLN A 535 -16.62 -26.47 12.17
N ASP A 536 -15.46 -26.83 12.75
CA ASP A 536 -15.19 -28.11 13.41
C ASP A 536 -16.25 -28.49 14.45
N VAL A 537 -16.70 -27.53 15.27
CA VAL A 537 -17.70 -27.75 16.33
C VAL A 537 -19.13 -27.41 15.89
N GLY A 538 -19.39 -27.29 14.58
CA GLY A 538 -20.72 -27.04 14.02
C GLY A 538 -21.32 -25.66 14.31
N LYS A 539 -20.49 -24.67 14.69
CA LYS A 539 -20.88 -23.30 14.99
C LYS A 539 -20.58 -22.36 13.82
N LYS A 540 -21.37 -21.29 13.70
CA LYS A 540 -21.04 -20.11 12.90
C LYS A 540 -20.74 -18.94 13.84
N LEU A 541 -19.62 -18.25 13.62
CA LEU A 541 -19.31 -16.97 14.27
C LEU A 541 -19.77 -15.82 13.36
N ASP A 542 -20.22 -14.73 13.99
CA ASP A 542 -20.47 -13.45 13.33
C ASP A 542 -19.49 -12.36 13.80
N GLN A 543 -19.61 -11.17 13.20
CA GLN A 543 -18.79 -10.00 13.50
C GLN A 543 -18.73 -9.66 15.00
N ASN A 544 -19.86 -9.76 15.72
CA ASN A 544 -19.96 -9.43 17.14
C ASN A 544 -19.40 -10.55 18.01
N ALA A 545 -19.64 -11.81 17.65
CA ALA A 545 -19.08 -12.97 18.33
C ALA A 545 -17.54 -12.97 18.26
N VAL A 546 -16.96 -12.77 17.06
CA VAL A 546 -15.51 -12.67 16.88
C VAL A 546 -14.94 -11.48 17.66
N LYS A 547 -15.53 -10.28 17.53
CA LYS A 547 -15.12 -9.08 18.25
C LYS A 547 -15.12 -9.31 19.77
N SER A 548 -16.19 -9.90 20.31
CA SER A 548 -16.32 -10.22 21.73
C SER A 548 -15.28 -11.24 22.22
N ILE A 549 -15.00 -12.29 21.43
CA ILE A 549 -14.01 -13.32 21.77
C ILE A 549 -12.61 -12.71 21.85
N LEU A 550 -12.20 -11.92 20.84
CA LEU A 550 -10.90 -11.25 20.81
C LEU A 550 -10.72 -10.27 21.98
N CYS A 551 -11.72 -9.41 22.23
CA CYS A 551 -11.69 -8.46 23.34
C CYS A 551 -11.62 -9.17 24.71
N ALA A 552 -12.34 -10.29 24.85
CA ALA A 552 -12.35 -11.08 26.09
C ALA A 552 -11.07 -11.92 26.28
N SER A 553 -10.29 -12.22 25.24
CA SER A 553 -9.01 -12.96 25.34
C SER A 553 -7.78 -12.06 25.54
N GLY A 554 -7.77 -10.84 24.97
CA GLY A 554 -6.57 -10.01 24.83
C GLY A 554 -5.61 -9.92 26.04
N GLN A 555 -4.32 -10.08 25.78
CA GLN A 555 -3.23 -10.01 26.74
C GLN A 555 -3.05 -8.58 27.27
N GLN A 556 -2.89 -8.44 28.59
CA GLN A 556 -2.73 -7.13 29.22
C GLN A 556 -1.46 -6.39 28.78
N VAL A 557 -1.63 -5.11 28.44
CA VAL A 557 -0.58 -4.14 28.09
C VAL A 557 -0.55 -3.05 29.17
N LEU A 558 0.59 -2.79 29.81
CA LEU A 558 0.69 -1.83 30.92
C LEU A 558 1.67 -0.68 30.67
N PHE A 559 2.45 -0.75 29.60
CA PHE A 559 3.54 0.17 29.29
C PHE A 559 3.31 0.84 27.92
N GLY A 560 4.06 1.91 27.63
CA GLY A 560 3.91 2.67 26.39
C GLY A 560 2.66 3.56 26.34
N LYS A 561 2.38 4.09 25.15
CA LYS A 561 1.30 5.06 24.88
C LYS A 561 0.92 5.05 23.41
N SER A 562 -0.29 5.46 23.05
CA SER A 562 -0.68 5.65 21.65
C SER A 562 -0.01 6.87 21.01
N ALA A 563 -0.13 6.99 19.69
CA ALA A 563 0.29 8.17 18.95
C ALA A 563 -0.44 9.46 19.35
N GLN A 564 -1.66 9.36 19.90
CA GLN A 564 -2.40 10.48 20.50
C GLN A 564 -2.04 10.70 21.99
N GLY A 565 -0.99 10.04 22.49
CA GLY A 565 -0.46 10.23 23.84
C GLY A 565 -1.27 9.56 24.95
N GLN A 566 -2.28 8.75 24.63
CA GLN A 566 -3.04 8.00 25.63
C GLN A 566 -2.12 6.93 26.25
N LEU A 567 -2.07 6.84 27.58
CA LEU A 567 -1.24 5.85 28.27
C LEU A 567 -1.87 4.45 28.21
N ALA A 568 -1.02 3.42 28.18
CA ALA A 568 -1.46 2.06 28.47
C ALA A 568 -1.88 1.90 29.95
N GLY A 569 -2.63 0.84 30.23
CA GLY A 569 -3.19 0.56 31.55
C GLY A 569 -4.14 -0.64 31.52
N PRO A 570 -4.82 -0.95 32.63
CA PRO A 570 -5.77 -2.06 32.73
C PRO A 570 -6.75 -2.10 31.56
N LYS A 571 -7.00 -3.30 30.99
CA LYS A 571 -7.85 -3.44 29.81
C LYS A 571 -9.35 -3.27 30.16
N PRO A 572 -10.16 -2.64 29.28
CA PRO A 572 -9.78 -1.95 28.05
C PRO A 572 -9.13 -0.58 28.31
N SER A 573 -8.05 -0.27 27.59
CA SER A 573 -7.33 1.01 27.69
C SER A 573 -7.48 1.84 26.41
N ALA A 574 -7.49 3.17 26.54
CA ALA A 574 -7.56 4.08 25.39
C ALA A 574 -6.33 3.99 24.45
N ALA A 575 -5.23 3.37 24.88
CA ALA A 575 -4.02 3.22 24.08
C ALA A 575 -3.93 1.93 23.26
N SER A 576 -4.59 0.85 23.71
CA SER A 576 -4.44 -0.50 23.12
C SER A 576 -5.74 -1.31 23.08
N GLY A 577 -6.89 -0.68 23.33
CA GLY A 577 -8.17 -1.37 23.44
C GLY A 577 -8.10 -2.47 24.48
N SER A 578 -8.51 -3.67 24.09
CA SER A 578 -8.49 -4.86 24.95
C SER A 578 -7.11 -5.51 25.12
N GLY A 579 -6.06 -4.94 24.53
CA GLY A 579 -4.68 -5.42 24.63
C GLY A 579 -4.17 -6.15 23.38
N LEU A 580 -3.03 -6.83 23.48
CA LEU A 580 -2.48 -7.64 22.39
C LEU A 580 -3.32 -8.91 22.22
N THR A 581 -3.58 -9.36 20.99
CA THR A 581 -4.40 -10.55 20.74
C THR A 581 -3.78 -11.80 21.39
N ASP A 582 -4.63 -12.62 22.03
CA ASP A 582 -4.25 -13.95 22.52
C ASP A 582 -5.05 -14.99 21.73
N ALA A 583 -4.37 -15.75 20.87
CA ALA A 583 -5.00 -16.74 20.00
C ALA A 583 -5.42 -18.01 20.77
N ALA A 584 -4.59 -18.51 21.69
CA ALA A 584 -4.94 -19.66 22.52
C ALA A 584 -6.17 -19.38 23.41
N ALA A 585 -6.20 -18.23 24.09
CA ALA A 585 -7.32 -17.82 24.94
C ALA A 585 -8.55 -17.33 24.14
N ALA A 586 -8.39 -16.99 22.85
CA ALA A 586 -9.52 -16.78 21.95
C ALA A 586 -10.11 -18.12 21.48
N LEU A 587 -9.27 -19.06 21.03
CA LEU A 587 -9.66 -20.42 20.64
C LEU A 587 -10.34 -21.18 21.78
N ALA A 588 -9.93 -20.96 23.04
CA ALA A 588 -10.58 -21.54 24.23
C ALA A 588 -12.01 -21.03 24.48
N ARG A 589 -12.48 -19.99 23.78
CA ARG A 589 -13.84 -19.42 23.90
C ARG A 589 -14.81 -19.83 22.79
N VAL A 590 -14.32 -20.52 21.75
CA VAL A 590 -15.12 -21.08 20.64
C VAL A 590 -15.63 -22.47 21.02
#